data_AF-A0A6A5A4C0-F1
#
_entry.id   AF-A0A6A5A4C0-F1
#
_cell.length_a   1.000
_cell.length_b   1.000
_cell.length_c   1.000
_cell.angle_alpha   90.00
_cell.angle_beta   90.00
_cell.angle_gamma   90.00
#
_symmetry.space_group_name_H-M   'P 1'
#
loop_
_entity.id
_entity.type
_entity.pdbx_description
1 polymer ?
#
loop_
_entity_poly.entity_id
_entity_poly.type
_entity_poly.pdbx_seq_one_letter_code
_entity_poly.pdbx_strand_id
1 'polypeptide(L)'
;WVDYGCWYDRKKQSLKYFVDMQLVGSMGPPGGGRSVISSRFQSRFNLINLTFPEATQLRRIFETMLVPKLSEFDDEIKPLGVPLVSATIQIYQAVEATFLPTPQNCHYLFNLRDMAKVVAGLLVADKHIISSRDGMLRLWLHECLRTFSDRLTGASDRTTFKTKIDEILSTSFQTEWSRLLGSLPESLKENGPLFSGIMTPIEDESASGVKYDEIDDIRALKRLVEDHLDNYNVEPGLVPMNLVLFGDALMHLLRIFRQLTTPRGNLLLVGVGGSGRQSLTRLASFAAGCDLFQIEVTKNYRPMDFHEDMKKLYHSAGVVG
;
A
#
# COMPACT_ATOMS: atom_id res chain seq x y z
N TRP A 1 -36.73 -8.26 -12.41
CA TRP A 1 -36.74 -8.76 -11.04
C TRP A 1 -37.28 -7.73 -10.05
N VAL A 2 -36.61 -6.60 -9.79
CA VAL A 2 -37.05 -5.64 -8.73
C VAL A 2 -38.55 -5.30 -8.76
N ASP A 3 -39.11 -5.07 -9.96
CA ASP A 3 -40.53 -4.74 -10.11
C ASP A 3 -41.46 -5.96 -10.20
N TYR A 4 -40.96 -7.07 -10.73
CA TYR A 4 -41.78 -8.19 -11.21
C TYR A 4 -41.59 -9.49 -10.42
N GLY A 5 -40.65 -9.53 -9.46
CA GLY A 5 -40.29 -10.74 -8.70
C GLY A 5 -39.67 -11.88 -9.53
N CYS A 6 -39.55 -11.73 -10.85
CA CYS A 6 -39.10 -12.79 -11.74
C CYS A 6 -38.14 -12.32 -12.85
N TRP A 7 -37.50 -13.30 -13.49
CA TRP A 7 -36.80 -13.17 -14.76
C TRP A 7 -37.28 -14.24 -15.73
N TYR A 8 -37.32 -13.89 -17.01
CA TYR A 8 -37.59 -14.85 -18.08
C TYR A 8 -36.31 -15.53 -18.52
N ASP A 9 -36.24 -16.85 -18.36
CA ASP A 9 -35.14 -17.67 -18.88
C ASP A 9 -35.28 -17.81 -20.39
N ARG A 10 -34.41 -17.14 -21.15
CA ARG A 10 -34.43 -17.17 -22.62
C ARG A 10 -34.12 -18.55 -23.21
N LYS A 11 -33.40 -19.42 -22.49
CA LYS A 11 -33.04 -20.76 -22.98
C LYS A 11 -34.18 -21.76 -22.75
N LYS A 12 -34.76 -21.74 -21.55
CA LYS A 12 -35.83 -22.67 -21.14
C LYS A 12 -37.23 -22.14 -21.40
N GLN A 13 -37.35 -20.91 -21.89
CA GLN A 13 -38.62 -20.21 -22.15
C GLN A 13 -39.59 -20.25 -20.96
N SER A 14 -39.06 -20.15 -19.74
CA SER A 14 -39.82 -20.24 -18.49
C SER A 14 -39.54 -19.06 -17.58
N LEU A 15 -40.53 -18.70 -16.75
CA LEU A 15 -40.37 -17.69 -15.72
C LEU A 15 -39.68 -18.30 -14.50
N LYS A 16 -38.64 -17.62 -14.02
CA LYS A 16 -37.98 -17.91 -12.74
C LYS A 16 -38.35 -16.84 -11.74
N TYR A 17 -39.04 -17.24 -10.69
CA TYR A 17 -39.37 -16.37 -9.56
C TYR A 17 -38.24 -16.41 -8.54
N PHE A 18 -37.95 -15.28 -7.93
CA PHE A 18 -36.99 -15.16 -6.84
C PHE A 18 -37.77 -14.79 -5.59
N VAL A 19 -37.52 -15.52 -4.51
CA VAL A 19 -38.16 -15.33 -3.21
C VAL A 19 -37.09 -14.85 -2.23
N ASP A 20 -37.45 -13.90 -1.36
CA ASP A 20 -36.61 -13.40 -0.26
C ASP A 20 -35.21 -12.87 -0.64
N MET A 21 -35.08 -12.27 -1.83
CA MET A 21 -33.84 -11.60 -2.24
C MET A 21 -33.90 -10.10 -1.87
N GLN A 22 -32.82 -9.60 -1.26
CA GLN A 22 -32.62 -8.18 -0.98
C GLN A 22 -31.42 -7.66 -1.78
N LEU A 23 -31.52 -6.44 -2.32
CA LEU A 23 -30.44 -5.79 -3.05
C LEU A 23 -29.94 -4.57 -2.29
N VAL A 24 -28.62 -4.53 -2.09
CA VAL A 24 -27.90 -3.36 -1.59
C VAL A 24 -26.82 -3.04 -2.62
N GLY A 25 -26.70 -1.77 -2.98
CA GLY A 25 -25.72 -1.30 -3.95
C GLY A 25 -25.11 0.04 -3.52
N SER A 26 -23.87 0.27 -3.93
CA SER A 26 -23.16 1.52 -3.70
C SER A 26 -22.68 2.08 -5.04
N MET A 27 -22.73 3.41 -5.19
CA MET A 27 -22.21 4.10 -6.37
C MET A 27 -21.41 5.34 -5.96
N GLY A 28 -20.44 5.73 -6.78
CA GLY A 28 -19.85 7.05 -6.66
C GLY A 28 -20.82 8.13 -7.15
N PRO A 29 -20.69 9.39 -6.68
CA PRO A 29 -21.52 10.48 -7.18
C PRO A 29 -21.37 10.63 -8.70
N PRO A 30 -22.47 10.93 -9.42
CA PRO A 30 -22.43 11.16 -10.87
C PRO A 30 -21.57 12.39 -11.19
N GLY A 31 -20.76 12.30 -12.24
CA GLY A 31 -19.80 13.35 -12.63
C GLY A 31 -18.39 12.81 -12.87
N GLY A 32 -17.51 13.62 -13.44
CA GLY A 32 -16.10 13.26 -13.67
C GLY A 32 -15.90 12.01 -14.54
N GLY A 33 -16.81 11.73 -15.47
CA GLY A 33 -16.80 10.53 -16.33
C GLY A 33 -17.62 9.34 -15.82
N ARG A 34 -18.23 9.45 -14.63
CA ARG A 34 -19.13 8.41 -14.08
C ARG A 34 -20.54 8.54 -14.64
N SER A 35 -21.15 7.42 -15.00
CA SER A 35 -22.49 7.37 -15.59
C SER A 35 -23.60 7.69 -14.59
N VAL A 36 -24.64 8.37 -15.06
CA VAL A 36 -25.86 8.64 -14.28
C VAL A 36 -26.79 7.43 -14.38
N ILE A 37 -27.34 7.00 -13.24
CA ILE A 37 -28.34 5.94 -13.21
C ILE A 37 -29.69 6.49 -13.68
N SER A 38 -30.44 5.69 -14.46
CA SER A 38 -31.78 6.07 -14.90
C SER A 38 -32.72 6.29 -13.72
N SER A 39 -33.53 7.35 -13.77
CA SER A 39 -34.53 7.69 -12.74
C SER A 39 -35.50 6.55 -12.43
N ARG A 40 -35.88 5.76 -13.45
CA ARG A 40 -36.75 4.58 -13.30
C ARG A 40 -36.15 3.50 -12.40
N PHE A 41 -34.84 3.27 -12.50
CA PHE A 41 -34.18 2.30 -11.64
C PHE A 41 -33.97 2.88 -10.24
N GLN A 42 -33.60 4.16 -10.18
CA GLN A 42 -33.38 4.89 -8.94
C GLN A 42 -34.64 4.92 -8.04
N SER A 43 -35.84 5.03 -8.62
CA SER A 43 -37.11 5.04 -7.87
C SER A 43 -37.42 3.72 -7.15
N ARG A 44 -36.67 2.65 -7.42
CA ARG A 44 -36.81 1.35 -6.75
C ARG A 44 -35.86 1.17 -5.56
N PHE A 45 -34.99 2.15 -5.31
CA PHE A 45 -34.03 2.12 -4.21
C PHE A 45 -34.26 3.29 -3.27
N ASN A 46 -34.04 3.05 -1.98
CA ASN A 46 -33.84 4.12 -1.02
C ASN A 46 -32.40 4.60 -1.17
N LEU A 47 -32.22 5.90 -1.44
CA LEU A 47 -30.90 6.48 -1.58
C LEU A 47 -30.45 7.13 -0.28
N ILE A 48 -29.28 6.70 0.19
CA ILE A 48 -28.59 7.28 1.32
C ILE A 48 -27.32 7.93 0.76
N ASN A 49 -27.25 9.26 0.85
CA ASN A 49 -26.07 10.00 0.44
C ASN A 49 -25.04 10.00 1.57
N LEU A 50 -23.88 9.38 1.34
CA LEU A 50 -22.77 9.38 2.29
C LEU A 50 -21.83 10.53 1.92
N THR A 51 -21.86 11.60 2.73
CA THR A 51 -20.94 12.73 2.58
C THR A 51 -19.58 12.39 3.18
N PHE A 52 -18.55 13.16 2.79
CA PHE A 52 -17.24 13.04 3.41
C PHE A 52 -17.34 13.36 4.91
N PRO A 53 -16.72 12.53 5.79
CA PRO A 53 -16.72 12.76 7.22
C PRO A 53 -15.92 14.01 7.57
N GLU A 54 -16.33 14.69 8.64
CA GLU A 54 -15.59 15.84 9.16
C GLU A 54 -14.24 15.42 9.76
N ALA A 55 -13.30 16.37 9.87
CA ALA A 55 -11.98 16.10 10.43
C ALA A 55 -12.03 15.54 11.87
N THR A 56 -13.04 15.93 12.66
CA THR A 56 -13.29 15.41 14.01
C THR A 56 -13.69 13.93 14.01
N GLN A 57 -14.52 13.54 13.04
CA GLN A 57 -14.93 12.14 12.85
C GLN A 57 -13.76 11.29 12.37
N LEU A 58 -12.99 11.79 11.40
CA LEU A 58 -11.78 11.12 10.91
C LEU A 58 -10.77 10.90 12.04
N ARG A 59 -10.54 11.93 12.85
CA ARG A 59 -9.68 11.86 14.03
C ARG A 59 -10.13 10.73 14.95
N ARG A 60 -11.41 10.71 15.33
CA ARG A 60 -11.97 9.66 16.21
C ARG A 60 -11.79 8.26 15.61
N ILE A 61 -12.05 8.08 14.32
CA ILE A 61 -11.92 6.77 13.65
C ILE A 61 -10.48 6.25 13.78
N PHE A 62 -9.49 7.06 13.39
CA PHE A 62 -8.10 6.61 13.40
C PHE A 62 -7.48 6.55 14.80
N GLU A 63 -7.89 7.42 15.73
CA GLU A 63 -7.49 7.34 17.13
C GLU A 63 -7.96 6.03 17.77
N THR A 64 -9.20 5.59 17.51
CA THR A 64 -9.72 4.32 18.04
C THR A 64 -8.95 3.09 17.52
N MET A 65 -8.23 3.22 16.41
CA MET A 65 -7.36 2.17 15.89
C MET A 65 -5.95 2.25 16.49
N LEU A 66 -5.34 3.43 16.48
CA LEU A 66 -3.92 3.60 16.82
C LEU A 66 -3.66 3.67 18.33
N VAL A 67 -4.51 4.35 19.11
CA VAL A 67 -4.29 4.55 20.55
C VAL A 67 -4.25 3.24 21.33
N PRO A 68 -5.16 2.26 21.11
CA PRO A 68 -5.05 0.96 21.78
C PRO A 68 -3.75 0.24 21.46
N LYS A 69 -3.29 0.29 20.21
CA LYS A 69 -2.01 -0.34 19.81
C LYS A 69 -0.83 0.29 20.54
N LEU A 70 -0.77 1.63 20.61
CA LEU A 70 0.32 2.33 21.29
C LEU A 70 0.26 2.21 22.82
N SER A 71 -0.87 1.80 23.39
CA SER A 71 -0.97 1.54 24.84
C SER A 71 -0.08 0.39 25.33
N GLU A 72 0.33 -0.50 24.42
CA GLU A 72 1.23 -1.64 24.67
C GLU A 72 2.72 -1.25 24.75
N PHE A 73 3.07 -0.04 24.29
CA PHE A 73 4.45 0.48 24.22
C PHE A 73 4.84 1.19 25.52
N ASP A 74 6.06 1.74 25.58
CA ASP A 74 6.55 2.50 26.73
C ASP A 74 5.89 3.87 26.86
N ASP A 75 5.99 4.47 28.06
CA ASP A 75 5.34 5.73 28.42
C ASP A 75 5.75 6.93 27.56
N GLU A 76 6.87 6.85 26.83
CA GLU A 76 7.27 7.86 25.85
C GLU A 76 6.46 7.80 24.55
N ILE A 77 6.01 6.61 24.14
CA ILE A 77 5.32 6.36 22.87
C ILE A 77 3.81 6.40 23.04
N LYS A 78 3.28 5.91 24.16
CA LYS A 78 1.84 5.96 24.49
C LYS A 78 1.16 7.31 24.17
N PRO A 79 1.72 8.48 24.58
CA PRO A 79 1.07 9.77 24.33
C PRO A 79 1.10 10.21 22.85
N LEU A 80 1.84 9.54 21.97
CA LEU A 80 1.97 9.92 20.56
C LEU A 80 0.75 9.59 19.71
N GLY A 81 -0.17 8.72 20.17
CA GLY A 81 -1.28 8.25 19.33
C GLY A 81 -2.17 9.36 18.77
N VAL A 82 -2.62 10.28 19.63
CA VAL A 82 -3.45 11.42 19.21
C VAL A 82 -2.67 12.40 18.32
N PRO A 83 -1.44 12.84 18.69
CA PRO A 83 -0.59 13.65 17.81
C PRO A 83 -0.33 13.03 16.43
N LEU A 84 -0.03 11.73 16.35
CA LEU A 84 0.24 11.03 15.08
C LEU A 84 -0.97 11.02 14.14
N VAL A 85 -2.17 10.77 14.68
CA VAL A 85 -3.40 10.83 13.89
C VAL A 85 -3.67 12.25 13.40
N SER A 86 -3.53 13.24 14.29
CA SER A 86 -3.70 14.65 13.94
C SER A 86 -2.72 15.10 12.86
N ALA A 87 -1.44 14.72 12.97
CA ALA A 87 -0.40 15.01 11.99
C ALA A 87 -0.68 14.33 10.64
N THR A 88 -1.17 13.09 10.65
CA THR A 88 -1.55 12.35 9.43
C THR A 88 -2.71 13.03 8.70
N ILE A 89 -3.71 13.55 9.43
CA ILE A 89 -4.81 14.34 8.85
C ILE A 89 -4.28 15.64 8.22
N GLN A 90 -3.40 16.35 8.92
CA GLN A 90 -2.80 17.59 8.43
C GLN A 90 -1.97 17.37 7.16
N ILE A 91 -1.14 16.31 7.12
CA ILE A 91 -0.40 15.93 5.91
C ILE A 91 -1.37 15.64 4.77
N TYR A 92 -2.40 14.83 5.00
CA TYR A 92 -3.37 14.48 3.98
C TYR A 92 -4.04 15.73 3.38
N GLN A 93 -4.51 16.65 4.23
CA GLN A 93 -5.11 17.90 3.79
C GLN A 93 -4.13 18.79 3.01
N ALA A 94 -2.88 18.88 3.46
CA ALA A 94 -1.84 19.63 2.77
C ALA A 94 -1.51 19.03 1.39
N VAL A 95 -1.43 17.70 1.29
CA VAL A 95 -1.18 16.96 0.06
C VAL A 95 -2.34 17.15 -0.93
N GLU A 96 -3.58 16.99 -0.47
CA GLU A 96 -4.78 17.15 -1.29
C GLU A 96 -4.90 18.59 -1.84
N ALA A 97 -4.53 19.60 -1.04
CA ALA A 97 -4.55 20.99 -1.48
C ALA A 97 -3.43 21.35 -2.45
N THR A 98 -2.25 20.75 -2.30
CA THR A 98 -1.05 21.12 -3.07
C THR A 98 -0.91 20.33 -4.37
N PHE A 99 -1.16 19.02 -4.33
CA PHE A 99 -0.89 18.10 -5.43
C PHE A 99 -2.18 17.74 -6.16
N LEU A 100 -2.65 18.66 -6.99
CA LEU A 100 -3.85 18.47 -7.79
C LEU A 100 -3.58 17.59 -9.03
N PRO A 101 -4.55 16.77 -9.47
CA PRO A 101 -4.41 15.97 -10.68
C PRO A 101 -4.40 16.87 -11.92
N THR A 102 -3.28 16.86 -12.64
CA THR A 102 -3.11 17.55 -13.93
C THR A 102 -3.06 16.53 -15.07
N PRO A 103 -3.20 16.91 -16.35
CA PRO A 103 -3.03 15.97 -17.46
C PRO A 103 -1.67 15.26 -17.47
N GLN A 104 -0.62 15.92 -16.97
CA GLN A 104 0.71 15.32 -16.82
C GLN A 104 0.79 14.39 -15.61
N ASN A 105 0.15 14.77 -14.49
CA ASN A 105 0.15 14.03 -13.24
C ASN A 105 -1.26 13.54 -12.87
N CYS A 106 -1.90 12.80 -13.78
CA CYS A 106 -3.30 12.35 -13.61
C CYS A 106 -3.49 11.34 -12.46
N HIS A 107 -2.39 10.74 -11.99
CA HIS A 107 -2.35 9.75 -10.92
C HIS A 107 -2.22 10.38 -9.51
N TYR A 108 -2.16 11.72 -9.41
CA TYR A 108 -2.18 12.45 -8.14
C TYR A 108 -3.61 12.49 -7.57
N LEU A 109 -4.13 11.30 -7.26
CA LEU A 109 -5.44 11.09 -6.65
C LEU A 109 -5.22 10.58 -5.24
N PHE A 110 -5.47 11.44 -4.27
CA PHE A 110 -5.37 11.13 -2.84
C PHE A 110 -6.76 10.96 -2.26
N ASN A 111 -6.92 9.98 -1.38
CA ASN A 111 -8.20 9.71 -0.71
C ASN A 111 -7.98 9.17 0.71
N LEU A 112 -9.06 9.01 1.47
CA LEU A 112 -9.01 8.53 2.86
C LEU A 112 -8.34 7.15 3.04
N ARG A 113 -8.28 6.31 2.00
CA ARG A 113 -7.53 5.04 2.05
C ARG A 113 -6.04 5.27 2.25
N ASP A 114 -5.52 6.39 1.78
CA ASP A 114 -4.11 6.73 1.95
C ASP A 114 -3.77 7.00 3.41
N MET A 115 -4.63 7.74 4.12
CA MET A 115 -4.51 7.87 5.57
C MET A 115 -4.61 6.51 6.27
N ALA A 116 -5.56 5.67 5.84
CA ALA A 116 -5.71 4.33 6.41
C ALA A 116 -4.47 3.45 6.18
N LYS A 117 -3.75 3.61 5.05
CA LYS A 117 -2.48 2.92 4.81
C LYS A 117 -1.38 3.39 5.75
N VAL A 118 -1.26 4.70 6.00
CA VAL A 118 -0.28 5.23 6.97
C VAL A 118 -0.55 4.67 8.36
N VAL A 119 -1.80 4.72 8.82
CA VAL A 119 -2.19 4.16 10.13
C VAL A 119 -1.98 2.65 10.16
N ALA A 120 -2.34 1.92 9.10
CA ALA A 120 -2.10 0.49 9.02
C ALA A 120 -0.61 0.13 9.13
N GLY A 121 0.27 0.91 8.50
CA GLY A 121 1.73 0.73 8.65
C GLY A 121 2.21 0.97 10.08
N LEU A 122 1.67 1.98 10.78
CA LEU A 122 1.95 2.20 12.21
C LEU A 122 1.45 1.04 13.09
N LEU A 123 0.34 0.39 12.72
CA LEU A 123 -0.20 -0.74 13.49
C LEU A 123 0.69 -2.00 13.41
N VAL A 124 1.56 -2.09 12.40
CA VAL A 124 2.54 -3.19 12.27
C VAL A 124 3.71 -3.03 13.24
N ALA A 125 3.88 -1.86 13.87
CA ALA A 125 4.95 -1.62 14.83
C ALA A 125 4.96 -2.66 15.96
N ASP A 126 6.15 -3.16 16.27
CA ASP A 126 6.42 -4.04 17.42
C ASP A 126 7.12 -3.24 18.52
N LYS A 127 6.64 -3.42 19.76
CA LYS A 127 7.20 -2.81 20.98
C LYS A 127 8.62 -3.30 21.29
N HIS A 128 8.98 -4.51 20.84
CA HIS A 128 10.32 -5.06 21.05
C HIS A 128 11.36 -4.46 20.10
N ILE A 129 10.91 -3.88 18.99
CA ILE A 129 11.75 -3.28 17.96
C ILE A 129 11.82 -1.76 18.18
N ILE A 130 10.66 -1.11 18.32
CA ILE A 130 10.56 0.34 18.43
C ILE A 130 10.30 0.72 19.89
N SER A 131 11.37 1.10 20.59
CA SER A 131 11.32 1.51 22.00
C SER A 131 11.39 3.02 22.22
N SER A 132 11.84 3.79 21.23
CA SER A 132 12.04 5.24 21.37
C SER A 132 10.95 6.06 20.67
N ARG A 133 10.66 7.24 21.25
CA ARG A 133 9.82 8.27 20.60
C ARG A 133 10.31 8.59 19.18
N ASP A 134 11.62 8.79 19.00
CA ASP A 134 12.18 9.15 17.70
C ASP A 134 12.06 7.99 16.70
N GLY A 135 12.22 6.73 17.13
CA GLY A 135 11.98 5.57 16.29
C GLY A 135 10.53 5.49 15.78
N MET A 136 9.56 5.76 16.64
CA MET A 136 8.14 5.82 16.25
C MET A 136 7.86 6.95 15.25
N LEU A 137 8.47 8.12 15.44
CA LEU A 137 8.37 9.23 14.48
C LEU A 137 9.03 8.89 13.14
N ARG A 138 10.17 8.20 13.14
CA ARG A 138 10.81 7.72 11.90
C ARG A 138 9.94 6.71 11.16
N LEU A 139 9.28 5.80 11.87
CA LEU A 139 8.30 4.89 11.26
C LEU A 139 7.15 5.67 10.61
N TRP A 140 6.58 6.64 11.31
CA TRP A 140 5.52 7.49 10.76
C TRP A 140 5.98 8.26 9.50
N LEU A 141 7.21 8.79 9.51
CA LEU A 141 7.80 9.44 8.35
C LEU A 141 7.96 8.47 7.18
N HIS A 142 8.44 7.26 7.45
CA HIS A 142 8.55 6.21 6.44
C HIS A 142 7.20 5.93 5.78
N GLU A 143 6.15 5.72 6.58
CA GLU A 143 4.81 5.44 6.08
C GLU A 143 4.20 6.59 5.27
N CYS A 144 4.45 7.85 5.69
CA CYS A 144 4.08 9.02 4.92
C CYS A 144 4.79 9.10 3.56
N LEU A 145 6.10 8.80 3.52
CA LEU A 145 6.89 8.80 2.28
C LEU A 145 6.42 7.69 1.34
N ARG A 146 6.26 6.45 1.84
CA ARG A 146 5.82 5.31 1.02
C ARG A 146 4.40 5.47 0.49
N THR A 147 3.53 6.16 1.24
CA THR A 147 2.14 6.37 0.83
C THR A 147 1.99 7.54 -0.12
N PHE A 148 2.56 8.71 0.19
CA PHE A 148 2.34 9.93 -0.57
C PHE A 148 3.48 10.25 -1.53
N SER A 149 4.73 10.27 -1.04
CA SER A 149 5.90 10.71 -1.81
C SER A 149 6.23 9.79 -2.98
N ASP A 150 6.03 8.48 -2.84
CA ASP A 150 6.31 7.51 -3.91
C ASP A 150 5.43 7.69 -5.16
N ARG A 151 4.30 8.38 -5.04
CA ARG A 151 3.46 8.77 -6.19
C ARG A 151 3.99 10.00 -6.91
N LEU A 152 4.84 10.81 -6.29
CA LEU A 152 5.32 12.07 -6.84
C LEU A 152 6.42 11.83 -7.89
N THR A 153 6.24 12.42 -9.07
CA THR A 153 7.14 12.30 -10.21
C THR A 153 8.26 13.33 -10.18
N GLY A 154 7.93 14.58 -9.85
CA GLY A 154 8.87 15.71 -9.86
C GLY A 154 9.76 15.75 -8.62
N ALA A 155 11.05 16.10 -8.83
CA ALA A 155 11.96 16.38 -7.71
C ALA A 155 11.50 17.61 -6.90
N SER A 156 10.96 18.63 -7.56
CA SER A 156 10.34 19.79 -6.91
C SER A 156 9.21 19.38 -5.97
N ASP A 157 8.31 18.52 -6.45
CA ASP A 157 7.14 18.06 -5.70
C ASP A 157 7.57 17.30 -4.44
N ARG A 158 8.61 16.46 -4.57
CA ARG A 158 9.20 15.73 -3.43
C ARG A 158 9.82 16.68 -2.41
N THR A 159 10.50 17.74 -2.86
CA THR A 159 11.05 18.76 -1.96
C THR A 159 9.94 19.52 -1.25
N THR A 160 8.89 19.94 -1.95
CA THR A 160 7.72 20.59 -1.34
C THR A 160 7.04 19.70 -0.31
N PHE A 161 6.90 18.39 -0.62
CA PHE A 161 6.36 17.41 0.31
C PHE A 161 7.22 17.28 1.58
N LYS A 162 8.56 17.24 1.43
CA LYS A 162 9.49 17.22 2.57
C LYS A 162 9.34 18.48 3.43
N THR A 163 9.24 19.67 2.83
CA THR A 163 9.02 20.91 3.56
C THR A 163 7.71 20.87 4.36
N LYS A 164 6.62 20.35 3.78
CA LYS A 164 5.34 20.21 4.49
C LYS A 164 5.40 19.23 5.67
N ILE A 165 6.15 18.14 5.52
CA ILE A 165 6.42 17.22 6.63
C ILE A 165 7.19 17.94 7.74
N ASP A 166 8.23 18.69 7.40
CA ASP A 166 9.07 19.39 8.39
C ASP A 166 8.30 20.48 9.16
N GLU A 167 7.41 21.21 8.48
CA GLU A 167 6.45 22.13 9.12
C GLU A 167 5.55 21.42 10.15
N ILE A 168 5.09 20.21 9.85
CA ILE A 168 4.21 19.44 10.74
C ILE A 168 5.00 18.81 11.89
N LEU A 169 6.23 18.35 11.63
CA LEU A 169 7.15 17.86 12.66
C LEU A 169 7.45 18.94 13.71
N SER A 170 7.79 20.14 13.26
CA SER A 170 8.09 21.27 14.14
C SER A 170 6.86 21.69 14.95
N THR A 171 5.69 21.78 14.31
CA THR A 171 4.45 22.22 14.97
C THR A 171 3.88 21.18 15.95
N SER A 172 3.83 19.90 15.54
CA SER A 172 3.12 18.85 16.30
C SER A 172 4.02 18.11 17.28
N PHE A 173 5.33 17.99 16.97
CA PHE A 173 6.26 17.15 17.73
C PHE A 173 7.45 17.90 18.30
N GLN A 174 7.64 19.18 17.96
CA GLN A 174 8.78 20.03 18.37
C GLN A 174 10.13 19.43 17.96
N THR A 175 10.15 18.79 16.79
CA THR A 175 11.35 18.16 16.21
C THR A 175 11.47 18.55 14.74
N GLU A 176 12.68 18.42 14.20
CA GLU A 176 12.99 18.70 12.79
C GLU A 176 13.47 17.41 12.10
N TRP A 177 13.30 17.35 10.79
CA TRP A 177 13.76 16.25 9.94
C TRP A 177 15.26 15.98 10.13
N SER A 178 16.07 17.05 10.14
CA SER A 178 17.53 17.02 10.32
C SER A 178 17.94 16.36 11.64
N ARG A 179 17.22 16.65 12.73
CA ARG A 179 17.45 16.09 14.06
C ARG A 179 17.06 14.62 14.12
N LEU A 180 15.88 14.25 13.59
CA LEU A 180 15.39 12.87 13.64
C LEU A 180 16.29 11.90 12.87
N LEU A 181 16.86 12.34 11.75
CA LEU A 181 17.73 11.54 10.90
C LEU A 181 19.22 11.77 11.16
N GLY A 182 19.57 12.61 12.15
CA GLY A 182 20.96 12.97 12.43
C GLY A 182 21.86 11.76 12.74
N SER A 183 21.28 10.70 13.31
CA SER A 183 21.96 9.45 13.63
C SER A 183 22.13 8.48 12.45
N LEU A 184 21.44 8.72 11.34
CA LEU A 184 21.43 7.81 10.19
C LEU A 184 22.53 8.16 9.16
N PRO A 185 22.93 7.21 8.29
CA PRO A 185 23.79 7.48 7.13
C PRO A 185 23.26 8.59 6.21
N GLU A 186 24.17 9.30 5.55
CA GLU A 186 23.85 10.45 4.68
C GLU A 186 22.83 10.15 3.58
N SER A 187 22.91 8.95 2.98
CA SER A 187 21.95 8.48 1.97
C SER A 187 20.52 8.34 2.49
N LEU A 188 20.35 8.03 3.78
CA LEU A 188 19.04 7.94 4.44
C LEU A 188 18.56 9.31 4.94
N LYS A 189 19.46 10.23 5.25
CA LYS A 189 19.08 11.62 5.58
C LYS A 189 18.34 12.30 4.41
N GLU A 190 18.79 12.03 3.18
CA GLU A 190 18.16 12.58 1.98
C GLU A 190 16.86 11.82 1.63
N ASN A 191 16.87 10.49 1.65
CA ASN A 191 15.72 9.69 1.21
C ASN A 191 14.65 9.44 2.28
N GLY A 192 14.96 9.76 3.53
CA GLY A 192 14.15 9.45 4.70
C GLY A 192 14.44 8.05 5.26
N PRO A 193 13.88 7.73 6.44
CA PRO A 193 14.07 6.45 7.09
C PRO A 193 13.41 5.33 6.28
N LEU A 194 14.01 4.14 6.32
CA LEU A 194 13.54 2.95 5.61
C LEU A 194 13.15 1.89 6.64
N PHE A 195 11.92 1.38 6.54
CA PHE A 195 11.47 0.23 7.31
C PHE A 195 11.16 -0.91 6.34
N SER A 196 11.56 -2.11 6.72
CA SER A 196 11.28 -3.32 5.95
C SER A 196 11.51 -4.54 6.83
N GLY A 197 10.75 -5.60 6.58
CA GLY A 197 11.03 -6.89 7.21
C GLY A 197 11.86 -7.84 6.38
N ILE A 198 12.43 -7.39 5.26
CA ILE A 198 13.30 -8.21 4.40
C ILE A 198 14.52 -8.76 5.14
N MET A 199 14.98 -8.09 6.20
CA MET A 199 16.12 -8.53 7.01
C MET A 199 15.76 -9.65 8.00
N THR A 200 14.47 -10.00 8.12
CA THR A 200 14.04 -11.12 8.98
C THR A 200 14.34 -12.44 8.28
N PRO A 201 15.11 -13.36 8.88
CA PRO A 201 15.32 -14.69 8.32
C PRO A 201 13.99 -15.42 8.17
N ILE A 202 13.77 -16.06 7.02
CA ILE A 202 12.53 -16.79 6.71
C ILE A 202 12.41 -18.10 7.53
N GLU A 203 13.51 -18.57 8.13
CA GLU A 203 13.60 -19.87 8.83
C GLU A 203 12.95 -19.90 10.22
N ASP A 204 12.53 -18.76 10.79
CA ASP A 204 11.82 -18.71 12.07
C ASP A 204 10.34 -19.07 11.89
N GLU A 205 10.04 -20.36 11.67
CA GLU A 205 8.67 -20.92 11.71
C GLU A 205 8.02 -20.80 13.11
N SER A 206 8.77 -20.34 14.12
CA SER A 206 8.32 -20.19 15.50
C SER A 206 7.85 -18.76 15.82
N ALA A 207 6.63 -18.47 15.40
CA ALA A 207 5.67 -17.58 16.09
C ALA A 207 5.92 -16.05 16.16
N SER A 208 6.82 -15.47 15.37
CA SER A 208 6.81 -14.01 15.12
C SER A 208 7.03 -13.77 13.63
N GLY A 209 6.00 -13.28 12.94
CA GLY A 209 6.08 -12.94 11.52
C GLY A 209 7.21 -11.95 11.18
N VAL A 210 7.36 -11.69 9.88
CA VAL A 210 8.27 -10.69 9.28
C VAL A 210 8.37 -9.43 10.16
N LYS A 211 9.53 -9.23 10.80
CA LYS A 211 9.77 -8.15 11.76
C LYS A 211 9.96 -6.85 11.01
N TYR A 212 9.03 -5.90 11.15
CA TYR A 212 9.10 -4.63 10.46
C TYR A 212 10.06 -3.68 11.21
N ASP A 213 11.31 -3.64 10.78
CA ASP A 213 12.41 -2.94 11.46
C ASP A 213 13.03 -1.83 10.58
N GLU A 214 13.71 -0.89 11.24
CA GLU A 214 14.45 0.20 10.62
C GLU A 214 15.74 -0.34 9.98
N ILE A 215 15.94 -0.03 8.70
CA ILE A 215 17.19 -0.34 8.00
C ILE A 215 18.17 0.82 8.22
N ASP A 216 19.19 0.58 9.03
CA ASP A 216 20.28 1.50 9.32
C ASP A 216 21.51 1.26 8.43
N ASP A 217 21.83 0.01 8.10
CA ASP A 217 22.97 -0.35 7.24
C ASP A 217 22.54 -0.80 5.82
N ILE A 218 22.67 0.12 4.87
CA ILE A 218 22.43 -0.14 3.44
C ILE A 218 23.42 -1.16 2.88
N ARG A 219 24.65 -1.28 3.42
CA ARG A 219 25.63 -2.25 2.94
C ARG A 219 25.23 -3.66 3.33
N ALA A 220 24.76 -3.85 4.56
CA ALA A 220 24.18 -5.12 5.01
C ALA A 220 22.95 -5.49 4.16
N LEU A 221 22.05 -4.53 3.93
CA LEU A 221 20.91 -4.74 3.02
C LEU A 221 21.37 -5.19 1.63
N LYS A 222 22.37 -4.52 1.06
CA LYS A 222 22.86 -4.84 -0.28
C LYS A 222 23.37 -6.29 -0.35
N ARG A 223 24.19 -6.71 0.62
CA ARG A 223 24.71 -8.08 0.70
C ARG A 223 23.59 -9.10 0.79
N LEU A 224 22.60 -8.86 1.65
CA LEU A 224 21.44 -9.76 1.79
C LEU A 224 20.66 -9.90 0.47
N VAL A 225 20.45 -8.80 -0.26
CA VAL A 225 19.74 -8.84 -1.55
C VAL A 225 20.60 -9.50 -2.64
N GLU A 226 21.93 -9.36 -2.60
CA GLU A 226 22.86 -10.12 -3.45
C GLU A 226 22.78 -11.62 -3.16
N ASP A 227 22.74 -12.02 -1.88
CA ASP A 227 22.56 -13.42 -1.48
C ASP A 227 21.22 -13.98 -1.95
N HIS A 228 20.12 -13.22 -1.84
CA HIS A 228 18.82 -13.60 -2.41
C HIS A 228 18.85 -13.75 -3.94
N LEU A 229 19.62 -12.92 -4.63
CA LEU A 229 19.78 -13.01 -6.09
C LEU A 229 20.56 -14.27 -6.48
N ASP A 230 21.62 -14.60 -5.75
CA ASP A 230 22.40 -15.81 -5.97
C ASP A 230 21.56 -17.06 -5.70
N ASN A 231 20.80 -17.09 -4.60
CA ASN A 231 19.87 -18.17 -4.30
C ASN A 231 18.79 -18.31 -5.39
N TYR A 232 18.20 -17.20 -5.85
CA TYR A 232 17.24 -17.21 -6.94
C TYR A 232 17.82 -17.80 -8.23
N ASN A 233 19.10 -17.55 -8.52
CA ASN A 233 19.77 -18.03 -9.73
C ASN A 233 20.11 -19.53 -9.69
N VAL A 234 20.20 -20.11 -8.49
CA VAL A 234 20.45 -21.55 -8.29
C VAL A 234 19.15 -22.35 -8.19
N GLU A 235 18.02 -21.69 -7.87
CA GLU A 235 16.72 -22.33 -7.70
C GLU A 235 16.22 -23.02 -9.01
N PRO A 236 15.94 -24.33 -8.97
CA PRO A 236 15.48 -25.07 -10.15
C PRO A 236 14.16 -24.53 -10.69
N GLY A 237 14.10 -24.32 -12.01
CA GLY A 237 12.88 -23.86 -12.70
C GLY A 237 12.73 -22.34 -12.77
N LEU A 238 13.58 -21.57 -12.10
CA LEU A 238 13.65 -20.12 -12.26
C LEU A 238 14.63 -19.74 -13.39
N VAL A 239 14.28 -18.68 -14.13
CA VAL A 239 15.16 -18.14 -15.18
C VAL A 239 16.18 -17.21 -14.51
N PRO A 240 17.49 -17.49 -14.59
CA PRO A 240 18.51 -16.71 -13.90
C PRO A 240 18.56 -15.27 -14.42
N MET A 241 18.86 -14.35 -13.51
CA MET A 241 18.91 -12.91 -13.75
C MET A 241 20.29 -12.37 -13.36
N ASN A 242 20.91 -11.61 -14.26
CA ASN A 242 22.13 -10.86 -13.96
C ASN A 242 21.74 -9.41 -13.64
N LEU A 243 21.54 -9.12 -12.35
CA LEU A 243 21.15 -7.80 -11.87
C LEU A 243 22.32 -7.14 -11.14
N VAL A 244 22.59 -5.89 -11.49
CA VAL A 244 23.52 -5.04 -10.75
C VAL A 244 22.72 -4.24 -9.73
N LEU A 245 22.99 -4.48 -8.44
CA LEU A 245 22.28 -3.83 -7.33
C LEU A 245 23.00 -2.54 -6.91
N PHE A 246 22.37 -1.41 -7.26
CA PHE A 246 22.76 -0.06 -6.85
C PHE A 246 21.67 0.58 -5.97
N GLY A 247 21.95 1.75 -5.38
CA GLY A 247 21.10 2.36 -4.35
C GLY A 247 19.62 2.49 -4.72
N ASP A 248 19.31 3.00 -5.92
CA ASP A 248 17.91 3.12 -6.36
C ASP A 248 17.24 1.76 -6.59
N ALA A 249 17.99 0.77 -7.10
CA ALA A 249 17.46 -0.58 -7.29
C ALA A 249 17.05 -1.21 -5.95
N LEU A 250 17.85 -1.01 -4.88
CA LEU A 250 17.51 -1.45 -3.53
C LEU A 250 16.26 -0.74 -3.01
N MET A 251 16.17 0.59 -3.18
CA MET A 251 14.98 1.35 -2.78
C MET A 251 13.72 0.89 -3.51
N HIS A 252 13.80 0.63 -4.82
CA HIS A 252 12.68 0.11 -5.59
C HIS A 252 12.28 -1.31 -5.16
N LEU A 253 13.27 -2.17 -4.89
CA LEU A 253 13.03 -3.51 -4.37
C LEU A 253 12.30 -3.47 -3.03
N LEU A 254 12.72 -2.61 -2.10
CA LEU A 254 12.05 -2.44 -0.80
C LEU A 254 10.61 -1.95 -0.95
N ARG A 255 10.33 -1.04 -1.89
CA ARG A 255 8.96 -0.58 -2.18
C ARG A 255 8.08 -1.72 -2.69
N ILE A 256 8.62 -2.56 -3.58
CA ILE A 256 7.92 -3.73 -4.11
C ILE A 256 7.69 -4.74 -2.98
N PHE A 257 8.74 -5.10 -2.25
CA PHE A 257 8.69 -6.04 -1.13
C PHE A 257 7.66 -5.64 -0.08
N ARG A 258 7.66 -4.37 0.35
CA ARG A 258 6.66 -3.83 1.29
C ARG A 258 5.25 -4.00 0.74
N GLN A 259 5.03 -3.72 -0.53
CA GLN A 259 3.70 -3.82 -1.12
C GLN A 259 3.22 -5.27 -1.27
N LEU A 260 4.12 -6.22 -1.51
CA LEU A 260 3.82 -7.66 -1.59
C LEU A 260 3.50 -8.26 -0.21
N THR A 261 4.23 -7.84 0.82
CA THR A 261 4.04 -8.31 2.21
C THR A 261 2.85 -7.67 2.91
N THR A 262 2.32 -6.57 2.36
CA THR A 262 1.09 -5.94 2.87
C THR A 262 -0.15 -6.72 2.41
N PRO A 263 -1.09 -7.05 3.30
CA PRO A 263 -2.30 -7.79 2.92
C PRO A 263 -3.12 -7.02 1.87
N ARG A 264 -3.56 -7.74 0.83
CA ARG A 264 -4.29 -7.18 -0.33
C ARG A 264 -3.52 -6.06 -1.03
N GLY A 265 -2.19 -6.16 -1.01
CA GLY A 265 -1.31 -5.21 -1.64
C GLY A 265 -1.34 -5.27 -3.15
N ASN A 266 -1.24 -4.10 -3.79
CA ASN A 266 -1.19 -3.99 -5.23
C ASN A 266 -0.28 -2.84 -5.65
N LEU A 267 0.48 -3.03 -6.73
CA LEU A 267 1.45 -2.05 -7.21
C LEU A 267 1.28 -1.83 -8.71
N LEU A 268 1.33 -0.57 -9.14
CA LEU A 268 1.45 -0.20 -10.54
C LEU A 268 2.85 0.36 -10.78
N LEU A 269 3.70 -0.43 -11.44
CA LEU A 269 5.08 -0.05 -11.73
C LEU A 269 5.18 0.70 -13.06
N VAL A 270 5.24 2.04 -13.02
CA VAL A 270 5.37 2.89 -14.20
C VAL A 270 6.82 3.32 -14.41
N GLY A 271 7.31 3.24 -15.64
CA GLY A 271 8.67 3.62 -16.00
C GLY A 271 8.99 3.30 -17.46
N VAL A 272 10.19 3.69 -17.91
CA VAL A 272 10.69 3.36 -19.24
C VAL A 272 11.01 1.86 -19.37
N GLY A 273 11.02 1.33 -20.59
CA GLY A 273 11.48 -0.03 -20.86
C GLY A 273 12.94 -0.21 -20.44
N GLY A 274 13.29 -1.40 -19.92
CA GLY A 274 14.67 -1.69 -19.48
C GLY A 274 15.03 -1.20 -18.06
N SER A 275 14.13 -0.53 -17.34
CA SER A 275 14.34 -0.05 -15.96
C SER A 275 14.41 -1.16 -14.88
N GLY A 276 14.41 -2.44 -15.27
CA GLY A 276 14.51 -3.56 -14.32
C GLY A 276 13.26 -3.87 -13.50
N ARG A 277 12.12 -3.20 -13.73
CA ARG A 277 10.85 -3.40 -12.99
C ARG A 277 10.44 -4.87 -12.86
N GLN A 278 10.45 -5.61 -13.97
CA GLN A 278 10.08 -7.03 -13.97
C GLN A 278 11.06 -7.86 -13.14
N SER A 279 12.37 -7.68 -13.36
CA SER A 279 13.39 -8.44 -12.66
C SER A 279 13.42 -8.16 -11.15
N LEU A 280 13.29 -6.89 -10.76
CA LEU A 280 13.16 -6.50 -9.34
C LEU A 280 11.89 -7.05 -8.71
N THR A 281 10.79 -7.14 -9.47
CA THR A 281 9.54 -7.74 -8.96
C THR A 281 9.72 -9.24 -8.71
N ARG A 282 10.38 -9.96 -9.62
CA ARG A 282 10.69 -11.39 -9.42
C ARG A 282 11.57 -11.61 -8.20
N LEU A 283 12.66 -10.83 -8.08
CA LEU A 283 13.55 -10.91 -6.93
C LEU A 283 12.86 -10.58 -5.61
N ALA A 284 12.03 -9.52 -5.58
CA ALA A 284 11.26 -9.14 -4.40
C ALA A 284 10.20 -10.21 -4.03
N SER A 285 9.58 -10.86 -5.02
CA SER A 285 8.61 -11.94 -4.78
C SER A 285 9.31 -13.16 -4.18
N PHE A 286 10.48 -13.53 -4.70
CA PHE A 286 11.31 -14.59 -4.16
C PHE A 286 11.77 -14.29 -2.73
N ALA A 287 12.27 -13.07 -2.47
CA ALA A 287 12.64 -12.64 -1.12
C ALA A 287 11.45 -12.63 -0.15
N ALA A 288 10.24 -12.40 -0.65
CA ALA A 288 9.00 -12.43 0.15
C ALA A 288 8.40 -13.85 0.27
N GLY A 289 9.03 -14.88 -0.28
CA GLY A 289 8.49 -16.25 -0.30
C GLY A 289 7.17 -16.38 -1.07
N CYS A 290 6.91 -15.49 -2.02
CA CYS A 290 5.68 -15.46 -2.80
C CYS A 290 5.86 -16.22 -4.13
N ASP A 291 4.93 -17.12 -4.43
CA ASP A 291 4.88 -17.77 -5.73
C ASP A 291 4.53 -16.78 -6.86
N LEU A 292 5.32 -16.81 -7.92
CA LEU A 292 5.12 -15.95 -9.08
C LEU A 292 4.24 -16.64 -10.12
N PHE A 293 3.00 -16.17 -10.27
CA PHE A 293 2.16 -16.53 -11.40
C PHE A 293 2.28 -15.51 -12.53
N GLN A 294 2.76 -15.94 -13.69
CA GLN A 294 2.85 -15.11 -14.88
C GLN A 294 2.11 -15.78 -16.05
N ILE A 295 1.23 -15.02 -16.71
CA ILE A 295 0.54 -15.48 -17.92
C ILE A 295 1.51 -15.42 -19.11
N GLU A 296 1.64 -16.54 -19.81
CA GLU A 296 2.45 -16.66 -21.02
C GLU A 296 1.57 -16.52 -22.28
N VAL A 297 1.62 -15.33 -22.89
CA VAL A 297 0.83 -15.04 -24.08
C VAL A 297 1.51 -15.63 -25.32
N THR A 298 0.91 -16.67 -25.90
CA THR A 298 1.31 -17.23 -27.19
C THR A 298 0.55 -16.59 -28.36
N LYS A 299 0.99 -16.80 -29.61
CA LYS A 299 0.30 -16.28 -30.81
C LYS A 299 -1.17 -16.70 -30.90
N ASN A 300 -1.53 -17.83 -30.31
CA ASN A 300 -2.88 -18.39 -30.33
C ASN A 300 -3.66 -18.15 -29.03
N TYR A 301 -3.15 -17.30 -28.12
CA TYR A 301 -3.76 -17.04 -26.83
C TYR A 301 -5.10 -16.32 -26.98
N ARG A 302 -6.17 -16.94 -26.48
CA ARG A 302 -7.55 -16.46 -26.60
C ARG A 302 -8.09 -16.00 -25.26
N PRO A 303 -9.19 -15.22 -25.26
CA PRO A 303 -9.86 -14.84 -24.02
C PRO A 303 -10.25 -16.03 -23.14
N MET A 304 -10.58 -17.19 -23.71
CA MET A 304 -10.93 -18.38 -22.94
C MET A 304 -9.73 -18.93 -22.15
N ASP A 305 -8.53 -18.89 -22.73
CA ASP A 305 -7.30 -19.34 -22.07
C ASP A 305 -7.00 -18.46 -20.85
N PHE A 306 -7.21 -17.15 -20.97
CA PHE A 306 -7.13 -16.22 -19.84
C PHE A 306 -8.08 -16.58 -18.70
N HIS A 307 -9.32 -16.97 -19.01
CA HIS A 307 -10.25 -17.39 -17.95
C HIS A 307 -9.78 -18.67 -17.27
N GLU A 308 -9.21 -19.62 -18.00
CA GLU A 308 -8.65 -20.85 -17.42
C GLU A 308 -7.42 -20.56 -16.54
N ASP A 309 -6.54 -19.67 -16.97
CA ASP A 309 -5.37 -19.27 -16.18
C ASP A 309 -5.78 -18.51 -14.90
N MET A 310 -6.77 -17.62 -14.98
CA MET A 310 -7.32 -16.96 -13.79
C MET A 310 -8.00 -17.94 -12.83
N LYS A 311 -8.66 -19.00 -13.34
CA LYS A 311 -9.23 -20.05 -12.47
C LYS A 311 -8.14 -20.80 -11.71
N LYS A 312 -7.02 -21.15 -12.37
CA LYS A 312 -5.87 -21.79 -11.71
C LYS A 312 -5.33 -20.90 -10.60
N LEU A 313 -5.15 -19.61 -10.89
CA LEU A 313 -4.67 -18.64 -9.90
C LEU A 313 -5.63 -18.54 -8.70
N TYR A 314 -6.94 -18.42 -8.95
CA TYR A 314 -7.94 -18.34 -7.88
C TYR A 314 -8.05 -19.64 -7.08
N HIS A 315 -7.85 -20.80 -7.70
CA HIS A 315 -7.80 -22.06 -6.99
C HIS A 315 -6.58 -22.14 -6.08
N SER A 316 -5.40 -21.77 -6.58
CA SER A 316 -4.17 -21.74 -5.78
C SER A 316 -4.33 -20.80 -4.58
N ALA A 317 -4.54 -19.51 -4.84
CA ALA A 317 -4.56 -18.49 -3.79
C ALA A 317 -5.80 -18.54 -2.88
N GLY A 318 -6.91 -19.14 -3.34
CA GLY A 318 -8.19 -19.14 -2.63
C GLY A 318 -8.55 -20.46 -1.95
N VAL A 319 -8.22 -21.60 -2.57
CA VAL A 319 -8.63 -22.93 -2.09
C VAL A 319 -7.47 -23.67 -1.43
N VAL A 320 -6.28 -23.61 -2.04
CA VAL A 320 -5.08 -24.27 -1.49
C VAL A 320 -4.50 -23.46 -0.34
N GLY A 321 -4.41 -22.13 -0.52
CA GLY A 321 -3.78 -21.20 0.40
C GLY A 321 -2.34 -20.95 0.03
#